data_AF-K1VTT4-F1
#
_entry.id   AF-K1VTT4-F1
#
_cell.length_a   1.000
_cell.length_b   1.000
_cell.length_c   1.000
_cell.angle_alpha   90.00
_cell.angle_beta   90.00
_cell.angle_gamma   90.00
#
_symmetry.space_group_name_H-M   'P 1'
#
loop_
_entity.id
_entity.type
_entity.pdbx_description
1 polymer ?
#
loop_
_entity_poly.entity_id
_entity_poly.type
_entity_poly.pdbx_seq_one_letter_code
_entity_poly.pdbx_strand_id
1 'polypeptide(L)'
;MSLLRSSRVASGSLRTATRGFTSSAIRRDHFLNASDSEFKARCVDDKSDKPVLVDFYATWCQPCRVLTPLLKEVTEPGSGYDLMTINVDDHPDLAGQFKDQGAPDRPERHAARRQGADSACCAGRGPPPQSQDPLCVLESEPRLLKKLGAMGLSATQDELITSIGACRALCEKRGLRYVLFAPLPTDNSPYLLLSPEAAEEFANVPTSPPYDAVVIGLHPPSFAYEPLNTAFRVLTREPLRDAQPAQKKPVLIAPHTAAYLQAPAEGAFPAGLSLGIGAYVAALETAANTKAEVVGKPTRAFFELALEKLGLQKDVEKGEVAIVGDDVKNDLGAGARELGLQRVLVKTGKYRPGDEDGAQPDRVHETFADFVDALLQEHA
;
A
#
# COMPACT_ATOMS: atom_id res chain seq x y z
N MET A 1 62.31 -83.11 4.43
CA MET A 1 61.36 -84.25 4.31
C MET A 1 60.11 -83.76 3.61
N SER A 2 59.35 -84.66 2.97
CA SER A 2 58.04 -84.32 2.40
C SER A 2 56.97 -84.25 3.49
N LEU A 3 55.94 -83.41 3.31
CA LEU A 3 54.54 -83.88 3.22
C LEU A 3 53.58 -82.74 2.84
N LEU A 4 52.57 -83.05 2.03
CA LEU A 4 51.46 -82.15 1.71
C LEU A 4 50.29 -82.37 2.68
N ARG A 5 49.44 -81.35 2.84
CA ARG A 5 47.98 -81.57 2.86
C ARG A 5 47.25 -80.41 2.19
N SER A 6 46.19 -80.73 1.45
CA SER A 6 45.42 -79.79 0.63
C SER A 6 44.05 -79.53 1.25
N SER A 7 43.59 -78.27 1.17
CA SER A 7 42.23 -77.86 1.53
C SER A 7 41.71 -76.74 0.61
N ARG A 8 41.19 -77.14 -0.56
CA ARG A 8 40.20 -76.44 -1.42
C ARG A 8 40.56 -75.05 -2.00
N VAL A 9 40.17 -74.86 -3.26
CA VAL A 9 40.29 -73.59 -4.00
C VAL A 9 39.17 -72.63 -3.58
N ALA A 10 39.53 -71.35 -3.41
CA ALA A 10 38.61 -70.22 -3.49
C ALA A 10 39.25 -69.13 -4.37
N SER A 11 38.54 -68.66 -5.40
CA SER A 11 39.06 -67.64 -6.33
C SER A 11 38.96 -66.23 -5.74
N GLY A 12 39.96 -65.87 -4.94
CA GLY A 12 40.10 -64.52 -4.37
C GLY A 12 40.78 -63.57 -5.34
N SER A 13 40.01 -62.90 -6.21
CA SER A 13 40.55 -61.83 -7.05
C SER A 13 41.07 -60.66 -6.21
N LEU A 14 42.29 -60.20 -6.50
CA LEU A 14 42.90 -59.01 -5.89
C LEU A 14 42.09 -57.77 -6.29
N ARG A 15 41.14 -57.38 -5.44
CA ARG A 15 40.41 -56.12 -5.60
C ARG A 15 41.34 -54.96 -5.28
N THR A 16 41.88 -54.34 -6.33
CA THR A 16 42.43 -52.98 -6.26
C THR A 16 41.45 -52.09 -5.52
N ALA A 17 41.87 -51.50 -4.41
CA ALA A 17 41.03 -50.63 -3.59
C ALA A 17 40.91 -49.25 -4.25
N THR A 18 40.20 -49.19 -5.38
CA THR A 18 39.71 -47.92 -5.93
C THR A 18 38.82 -47.27 -4.87
N ARG A 19 39.30 -46.17 -4.27
CA ARG A 19 38.45 -45.23 -3.56
C ARG A 19 37.51 -44.61 -4.59
N GLY A 20 36.37 -45.25 -4.82
CA GLY A 20 35.30 -44.66 -5.61
C GLY A 20 34.86 -43.38 -4.93
N PHE A 21 35.00 -42.25 -5.63
CA PHE A 21 34.31 -41.03 -5.25
C PHE A 21 32.82 -41.25 -5.49
N THR A 22 32.14 -41.81 -4.50
CA THR A 22 30.69 -41.75 -4.42
C THR A 22 30.30 -40.32 -4.07
N SER A 23 30.24 -39.46 -5.10
CA SER A 23 29.26 -38.39 -5.06
C SER A 23 27.89 -39.07 -5.00
N SER A 24 27.31 -39.13 -3.80
CA SER A 24 25.87 -39.24 -3.67
C SER A 24 25.32 -38.05 -4.45
N ALA A 25 24.81 -38.30 -5.65
CA ALA A 25 24.15 -37.27 -6.43
C ALA A 25 22.94 -36.82 -5.60
N ILE A 26 23.05 -35.64 -4.98
CA ILE A 26 21.91 -34.98 -4.36
C ILE A 26 20.92 -34.78 -5.51
N ARG A 27 19.89 -35.62 -5.53
CA ARG A 27 18.85 -35.55 -6.53
C ARG A 27 18.14 -34.22 -6.34
N ARG A 28 18.17 -33.41 -7.39
CA ARG A 28 17.55 -32.09 -7.44
C ARG A 28 16.19 -32.29 -8.09
N ASP A 29 15.14 -32.35 -7.28
CA ASP A 29 13.78 -32.59 -7.76
C ASP A 29 12.88 -31.46 -7.25
N HIS A 30 12.11 -30.84 -8.15
CA HIS A 30 10.96 -30.03 -7.75
C HIS A 30 9.88 -30.99 -7.25
N PHE A 31 9.41 -30.82 -6.02
CA PHE A 31 8.39 -31.68 -5.43
C PHE A 31 7.00 -31.22 -5.91
N LEU A 32 6.62 -31.65 -7.12
CA LEU A 32 5.41 -31.20 -7.81
C LEU A 32 4.15 -31.94 -7.35
N ASN A 33 3.22 -31.21 -6.75
CA ASN A 33 2.04 -31.71 -6.03
C ASN A 33 2.39 -32.71 -4.93
N ALA A 34 3.26 -32.29 -4.02
CA ALA A 34 3.79 -33.12 -2.95
C ALA A 34 2.73 -33.45 -1.90
N SER A 35 2.76 -34.69 -1.42
CA SER A 35 1.88 -35.16 -0.35
C SER A 35 2.26 -34.62 1.03
N ASP A 36 1.31 -34.67 1.97
CA ASP A 36 1.54 -34.49 3.41
C ASP A 36 2.80 -35.18 3.95
N SER A 37 3.05 -36.42 3.51
CA SER A 37 4.21 -37.22 3.89
C SER A 37 5.52 -36.65 3.37
N GLU A 38 5.54 -36.14 2.13
CA GLU A 38 6.72 -35.56 1.50
C GLU A 38 6.99 -34.15 2.06
N PHE A 39 5.95 -33.36 2.31
CA PHE A 39 6.06 -32.07 3.00
C PHE A 39 6.65 -32.21 4.40
N LYS A 40 6.12 -33.14 5.22
CA LYS A 40 6.66 -33.42 6.57
C LYS A 40 8.11 -33.90 6.49
N ALA A 41 8.38 -34.88 5.63
CA ALA A 41 9.73 -35.40 5.45
C ALA A 41 10.75 -34.32 5.04
N ARG A 42 10.43 -33.44 4.08
CA ARG A 42 11.40 -32.47 3.52
C ARG A 42 11.44 -31.10 4.20
N CYS A 43 10.34 -30.63 4.79
CA CYS A 43 10.26 -29.30 5.43
C CYS A 43 10.15 -29.32 6.96
N VAL A 44 9.93 -30.47 7.60
CA VAL A 44 9.77 -30.57 9.06
C VAL A 44 10.80 -31.52 9.69
N ASP A 45 11.02 -32.69 9.08
CA ASP A 45 11.88 -33.74 9.65
C ASP A 45 13.34 -33.71 9.12
N ASP A 46 13.55 -33.36 7.85
CA ASP A 46 14.87 -33.21 7.24
C ASP A 46 15.63 -32.00 7.78
N LYS A 47 16.94 -32.19 7.98
CA LYS A 47 17.89 -31.18 8.52
C LYS A 47 18.90 -30.71 7.46
N SER A 48 18.55 -30.85 6.18
CA SER A 48 19.28 -30.25 5.07
C SER A 48 19.40 -28.74 5.24
N ASP A 49 20.64 -28.22 5.19
CA ASP A 49 20.93 -26.78 5.23
C ASP A 49 20.37 -26.00 4.02
N LYS A 50 19.81 -26.70 3.01
CA LYS A 50 19.19 -26.07 1.84
C LYS A 50 17.71 -25.72 2.12
N PRO A 51 17.33 -24.42 2.15
CA PRO A 51 15.95 -24.00 2.36
C PRO A 51 15.01 -24.42 1.23
N VAL A 52 13.70 -24.51 1.55
CA VAL A 52 12.64 -24.93 0.62
C VAL A 52 11.61 -23.82 0.47
N LEU A 53 11.27 -23.49 -0.76
CA LEU A 53 10.15 -22.63 -1.12
C LEU A 53 8.91 -23.49 -1.36
N VAL A 54 7.79 -23.18 -0.71
CA VAL A 54 6.55 -23.96 -0.80
C VAL A 54 5.44 -23.11 -1.41
N ASP A 55 4.94 -23.56 -2.57
CA ASP A 55 3.88 -22.91 -3.36
C ASP A 55 2.55 -23.66 -3.15
N PHE A 56 1.70 -23.11 -2.29
CA PHE A 56 0.32 -23.59 -2.12
C PHE A 56 -0.54 -23.05 -3.27
N TYR A 57 -0.90 -23.90 -4.23
CA TYR A 57 -1.62 -23.53 -5.43
C TYR A 57 -3.03 -24.14 -5.46
N ALA A 58 -3.90 -23.64 -6.33
CA ALA A 58 -5.19 -24.25 -6.61
C ALA A 58 -5.48 -24.27 -8.11
N THR A 59 -6.16 -25.30 -8.60
CA THR A 59 -6.46 -25.45 -10.04
C THR A 59 -7.33 -24.31 -10.60
N TRP A 60 -8.14 -23.68 -9.74
CA TRP A 60 -9.01 -22.53 -10.02
C TRP A 60 -8.38 -21.17 -9.64
N CYS A 61 -7.23 -21.14 -8.97
CA CYS A 61 -6.53 -19.91 -8.61
C CYS A 61 -5.84 -19.29 -9.85
N GLN A 62 -6.41 -18.21 -10.38
CA GLN A 62 -5.86 -17.56 -11.59
C GLN A 62 -4.46 -16.94 -11.37
N PRO A 63 -4.14 -16.28 -10.24
CA PRO A 63 -2.76 -15.82 -9.97
C PRO A 63 -1.75 -16.97 -9.88
N CYS A 64 -2.11 -18.07 -9.22
CA CYS A 64 -1.24 -19.25 -9.06
C CYS A 64 -0.83 -19.85 -10.41
N ARG A 65 -1.74 -19.86 -11.40
CA ARG A 65 -1.43 -20.30 -12.78
C ARG A 65 -0.34 -19.50 -13.48
N VAL A 66 -0.03 -18.28 -13.02
CA VAL A 66 1.06 -17.44 -13.53
C VAL A 66 2.29 -17.55 -12.62
N LEU A 67 2.09 -17.63 -11.30
CA LEU A 67 3.17 -17.73 -10.31
C LEU A 67 3.89 -19.09 -10.34
N THR A 68 3.15 -20.20 -10.32
CA THR A 68 3.74 -21.56 -10.25
C THR A 68 4.68 -21.90 -11.42
N PRO A 69 4.45 -21.44 -12.67
CA PRO A 69 5.46 -21.52 -13.74
C PRO A 69 6.72 -20.68 -13.46
N LEU A 70 6.57 -19.40 -13.09
CA LEU A 70 7.70 -18.49 -12.81
C LEU A 70 8.57 -19.00 -11.65
N LEU A 71 7.95 -19.57 -10.60
CA LEU A 71 8.67 -20.19 -9.49
C LEU A 71 9.55 -21.37 -9.93
N LYS A 72 9.15 -22.13 -10.95
CA LYS A 72 9.95 -23.24 -11.50
C LYS A 72 11.13 -22.72 -12.32
N GLU A 73 10.94 -21.63 -13.05
CA GLU A 73 11.97 -20.96 -13.84
C GLU A 73 13.06 -20.34 -12.94
N VAL A 74 12.69 -19.65 -11.85
CA VAL A 74 13.68 -19.06 -10.91
C VAL A 74 14.31 -20.07 -9.93
N THR A 75 13.76 -21.28 -9.82
CA THR A 75 14.33 -22.39 -9.01
C THR A 75 15.00 -23.47 -9.87
N GLU A 76 15.51 -23.08 -11.04
CA GLU A 76 16.29 -23.93 -11.94
C GLU A 76 17.60 -24.50 -11.30
N PRO A 77 18.26 -25.50 -11.94
CA PRO A 77 19.42 -26.23 -11.41
C PRO A 77 20.67 -25.37 -11.13
N GLY A 78 20.66 -24.67 -9.99
CA GLY A 78 21.70 -23.75 -9.53
C GLY A 78 21.21 -22.83 -8.41
N SER A 79 19.89 -22.71 -8.23
CA SER A 79 19.27 -21.98 -7.12
C SER A 79 19.66 -22.51 -5.73
N GLY A 80 19.81 -21.58 -4.79
CA GLY A 80 20.07 -21.89 -3.37
C GLY A 80 18.89 -22.51 -2.61
N TYR A 81 17.74 -22.69 -3.27
CA TYR A 81 16.46 -23.12 -2.69
C TYR A 81 15.91 -24.33 -3.45
N ASP A 82 15.20 -25.23 -2.78
CA ASP A 82 14.34 -26.23 -3.46
C ASP A 82 12.93 -25.66 -3.64
N LEU A 83 12.15 -26.20 -4.60
CA LEU A 83 10.74 -25.86 -4.79
C LEU A 83 9.86 -27.08 -4.52
N MET A 84 8.78 -26.85 -3.78
CA MET A 84 7.68 -27.80 -3.57
C MET A 84 6.35 -27.09 -3.88
N THR A 85 5.48 -27.72 -4.66
CA THR A 85 4.14 -27.17 -4.98
C THR A 85 3.08 -28.09 -4.41
N ILE A 86 2.02 -27.57 -3.79
CA ILE A 86 0.98 -28.36 -3.11
C ILE A 86 -0.41 -27.84 -3.49
N ASN A 87 -1.28 -28.70 -4.02
CA ASN A 87 -2.64 -28.33 -4.38
C ASN A 87 -3.55 -28.28 -3.14
N VAL A 88 -4.12 -27.12 -2.84
CA VAL A 88 -5.03 -26.94 -1.69
C VAL A 88 -6.36 -27.67 -1.86
N ASP A 89 -6.77 -28.01 -3.09
CA ASP A 89 -7.94 -28.86 -3.34
C ASP A 89 -7.69 -30.33 -2.91
N ASP A 90 -6.43 -30.79 -2.97
CA ASP A 90 -6.02 -32.17 -2.62
C ASP A 90 -5.59 -32.28 -1.14
N HIS A 91 -4.95 -31.23 -0.60
CA HIS A 91 -4.37 -31.18 0.76
C HIS A 91 -4.96 -30.06 1.63
N PRO A 92 -6.29 -30.06 1.92
CA PRO A 92 -6.97 -28.96 2.60
C PRO A 92 -6.53 -28.78 4.06
N ASP A 93 -6.22 -29.87 4.78
CA ASP A 93 -5.76 -29.79 6.18
C ASP A 93 -4.36 -29.16 6.28
N LEU A 94 -3.51 -29.36 5.27
CA LEU A 94 -2.20 -28.71 5.18
C LEU A 94 -2.35 -27.23 4.80
N ALA A 95 -3.17 -26.92 3.78
CA ALA A 95 -3.48 -25.55 3.38
C ALA A 95 -4.09 -24.73 4.53
N GLY A 96 -4.94 -25.35 5.35
CA GLY A 96 -5.56 -24.74 6.54
C GLY A 96 -4.55 -24.26 7.59
N GLN A 97 -3.40 -24.91 7.72
CA GLN A 97 -2.32 -24.52 8.65
C GLN A 97 -1.51 -23.30 8.15
N PHE A 98 -1.59 -22.98 6.86
CA PHE A 98 -0.80 -21.93 6.21
C PHE A 98 -1.66 -20.85 5.51
N LYS A 99 -2.97 -20.77 5.79
CA LYS A 99 -3.88 -19.75 5.22
C LYS A 99 -3.37 -18.32 5.42
N ASP A 100 -2.97 -17.97 6.64
CA ASP A 100 -2.46 -16.63 6.97
C ASP A 100 -1.06 -16.34 6.36
N GLN A 101 -0.45 -17.31 5.68
CA GLN A 101 0.84 -17.19 5.00
C GLN A 101 0.69 -17.20 3.45
N GLY A 102 -0.53 -17.04 2.94
CA GLY A 102 -0.79 -16.79 1.52
C GLY A 102 -1.39 -17.96 0.73
N ALA A 103 -1.79 -19.06 1.37
CA ALA A 103 -2.47 -20.15 0.68
C ALA A 103 -3.85 -19.71 0.12
N PRO A 104 -4.19 -20.05 -1.14
CA PRO A 104 -5.39 -19.54 -1.81
C PRO A 104 -6.69 -20.13 -1.23
N ASP A 105 -7.65 -19.27 -0.90
CA ASP A 105 -8.97 -19.68 -0.37
C ASP A 105 -10.06 -19.73 -1.45
N ARG A 106 -11.00 -20.65 -1.31
CA ARG A 106 -12.00 -20.93 -2.36
C ARG A 106 -13.16 -19.93 -2.29
N PRO A 107 -13.48 -19.20 -3.37
CA PRO A 107 -14.60 -18.26 -3.36
C PRO A 107 -15.95 -18.96 -3.16
N GLU A 108 -16.73 -18.52 -2.17
CA GLU A 108 -18.04 -19.09 -1.86
C GLU A 108 -19.03 -18.89 -3.03
N ARG A 109 -19.61 -19.99 -3.51
CA ARG A 109 -20.58 -19.95 -4.61
C ARG A 109 -21.95 -19.52 -4.08
N HIS A 110 -22.26 -18.23 -4.18
CA HIS A 110 -23.60 -17.67 -3.98
C HIS A 110 -24.61 -18.21 -5.02
N ALA A 111 -25.12 -19.42 -4.79
CA ALA A 111 -26.19 -20.02 -5.59
C ALA A 111 -27.55 -19.55 -5.07
N ALA A 112 -28.21 -18.65 -5.83
CA ALA A 112 -29.48 -18.08 -5.41
C ALA A 112 -30.64 -19.09 -5.44
N ARG A 113 -31.31 -19.29 -4.29
CA ARG A 113 -32.62 -19.97 -4.22
C ARG A 113 -33.51 -19.29 -3.18
N ARG A 114 -34.52 -18.52 -3.63
CA ARG A 114 -35.57 -17.98 -2.77
C ARG A 114 -36.58 -19.07 -2.40
N GLN A 115 -36.96 -19.20 -1.12
CA GLN A 115 -38.32 -19.52 -0.68
C GLN A 115 -38.46 -19.55 0.86
N GLY A 116 -39.35 -18.71 1.40
CA GLY A 116 -40.15 -19.01 2.60
C GLY A 116 -39.55 -18.79 4.00
N ALA A 117 -40.44 -18.38 4.91
CA ALA A 117 -40.45 -18.54 6.37
C ALA A 117 -39.37 -17.84 7.25
N ASP A 118 -39.88 -16.90 8.05
CA ASP A 118 -39.82 -16.87 9.52
C ASP A 118 -38.48 -16.73 10.28
N SER A 119 -38.33 -15.54 10.86
CA SER A 119 -37.86 -15.23 12.22
C SER A 119 -36.57 -15.86 12.81
N ALA A 120 -35.70 -14.94 13.26
CA ALA A 120 -34.69 -15.07 14.31
C ALA A 120 -33.36 -15.79 13.98
N CYS A 121 -32.34 -15.44 14.78
CA CYS A 121 -30.97 -15.96 14.80
C CYS A 121 -30.00 -15.52 13.69
N CYS A 122 -29.68 -14.21 13.65
CA CYS A 122 -28.44 -13.67 13.07
C CYS A 122 -27.68 -12.80 14.09
N ALA A 123 -27.40 -13.35 15.27
CA ALA A 123 -26.36 -12.82 16.15
C ALA A 123 -25.01 -13.45 15.78
N GLY A 124 -23.92 -12.69 15.86
CA GLY A 124 -22.56 -13.25 15.79
C GLY A 124 -22.04 -13.57 14.38
N ARG A 125 -21.77 -12.52 13.59
CA ARG A 125 -20.61 -12.50 12.68
C ARG A 125 -20.20 -11.05 12.42
N GLY A 126 -19.07 -10.64 12.99
CA GLY A 126 -18.48 -9.32 12.73
C GLY A 126 -17.94 -9.22 11.30
N PRO A 127 -17.62 -8.01 10.81
CA PRO A 127 -16.93 -7.85 9.54
C PRO A 127 -15.57 -8.55 9.58
N PRO A 128 -15.09 -9.12 8.45
CA PRO A 128 -13.73 -9.64 8.36
C PRO A 128 -12.70 -8.51 8.58
N PRO A 129 -11.46 -8.85 8.97
CA PRO A 129 -10.40 -7.86 9.15
C PRO A 129 -10.12 -7.08 7.86
N GLN A 130 -9.68 -5.84 8.02
CA GLN A 130 -9.49 -4.87 6.93
C GLN A 130 -8.48 -5.40 5.89
N SER A 131 -8.96 -5.61 4.66
CA SER A 131 -8.09 -5.88 3.51
C SER A 131 -7.27 -4.64 3.17
N GLN A 132 -5.96 -4.81 2.98
CA GLN A 132 -5.07 -3.74 2.54
C GLN A 132 -5.37 -3.40 1.07
N ASP A 133 -6.23 -2.41 0.84
CA ASP A 133 -6.56 -1.88 -0.50
C ASP A 133 -5.44 -0.91 -0.95
N PRO A 134 -4.60 -1.24 -1.96
CA PRO A 134 -3.47 -0.39 -2.32
C PRO A 134 -3.87 0.82 -3.18
N LEU A 135 -5.11 0.89 -3.68
CA LEU A 135 -5.72 2.11 -4.24
C LEU A 135 -5.97 3.20 -3.19
N CYS A 136 -5.73 2.92 -1.90
CA CYS A 136 -5.79 3.89 -0.82
C CYS A 136 -4.50 4.74 -0.75
N VAL A 137 -4.35 5.66 -1.71
CA VAL A 137 -3.14 6.52 -1.91
C VAL A 137 -2.89 7.51 -0.75
N LEU A 138 -3.81 7.61 0.21
CA LEU A 138 -3.67 8.45 1.40
C LEU A 138 -3.19 7.63 2.59
N GLU A 139 -1.86 7.50 2.70
CA GLU A 139 -1.17 6.91 3.86
C GLU A 139 -1.04 7.92 5.01
N SER A 140 -1.18 7.45 6.26
CA SER A 140 -1.05 8.27 7.46
C SER A 140 0.40 8.55 7.87
N GLU A 141 0.63 9.65 8.62
CA GLU A 141 1.94 10.02 9.17
C GLU A 141 2.72 8.80 9.75
N PRO A 142 2.18 7.95 10.66
CA PRO A 142 2.93 6.82 11.21
C PRO A 142 3.32 5.74 10.18
N ARG A 143 2.47 5.51 9.17
CA ARG A 143 2.72 4.53 8.09
C ARG A 143 3.81 5.03 7.16
N LEU A 144 3.81 6.32 6.83
CA LEU A 144 4.86 6.98 6.06
C LEU A 144 6.21 6.96 6.79
N LEU A 145 6.25 7.27 8.09
CA LEU A 145 7.48 7.16 8.89
C LEU A 145 8.03 5.73 8.90
N LYS A 146 7.18 4.71 9.08
CA LYS A 146 7.57 3.30 9.00
C LYS A 146 8.13 2.92 7.62
N LYS A 147 7.56 3.48 6.55
CA LYS A 147 7.97 3.25 5.15
C LYS A 147 9.31 3.91 4.84
N LEU A 148 9.52 5.14 5.29
CA LEU A 148 10.82 5.85 5.24
C LEU A 148 11.90 5.06 6.01
N GLY A 149 11.61 4.63 7.23
CA GLY A 149 12.53 3.81 8.03
C GLY A 149 12.88 2.47 7.37
N ALA A 150 11.93 1.82 6.69
CA ALA A 150 12.18 0.61 5.90
C ALA A 150 13.03 0.87 4.64
N MET A 151 13.08 2.11 4.16
CA MET A 151 13.98 2.57 3.08
C MET A 151 15.33 3.10 3.61
N GLY A 152 15.59 3.00 4.93
CA GLY A 152 16.81 3.50 5.57
C GLY A 152 16.82 5.00 5.85
N LEU A 153 15.70 5.70 5.64
CA LEU A 153 15.56 7.14 5.91
C LEU A 153 15.04 7.37 7.33
N SER A 154 15.81 8.10 8.14
CA SER A 154 15.36 8.59 9.44
C SER A 154 14.55 9.87 9.25
N ALA A 155 13.33 9.90 9.79
CA ALA A 155 12.50 11.09 9.88
C ALA A 155 11.61 11.01 11.13
N THR A 156 11.21 12.15 11.66
CA THR A 156 10.31 12.30 12.81
C THR A 156 8.92 12.77 12.38
N GLN A 157 7.94 12.68 13.30
CA GLN A 157 6.60 13.19 13.03
C GLN A 157 6.57 14.71 12.84
N ASP A 158 7.52 15.46 13.42
CA ASP A 158 7.61 16.92 13.25
C ASP A 158 8.14 17.31 11.86
N GLU A 159 9.00 16.47 11.25
CA GLU A 159 9.56 16.68 9.91
C GLU A 159 8.63 16.24 8.77
N LEU A 160 7.72 15.29 9.01
CA LEU A 160 6.81 14.75 8.00
C LEU A 160 5.54 15.59 7.84
N ILE A 161 5.13 15.91 6.60
CA ILE A 161 3.99 16.80 6.34
C ILE A 161 3.15 16.27 5.17
N THR A 162 1.92 15.85 5.46
CA THR A 162 0.99 15.25 4.49
C THR A 162 -0.11 16.24 4.09
N SER A 163 -0.69 16.08 2.89
CA SER A 163 -1.87 16.87 2.49
C SER A 163 -3.11 16.57 3.35
N ILE A 164 -3.08 15.47 4.14
CA ILE A 164 -4.13 15.03 5.05
C ILE A 164 -4.01 15.83 6.37
N GLY A 165 -2.82 15.83 6.97
CA GLY A 165 -2.46 16.66 8.11
C GLY A 165 -2.62 18.16 7.83
N ALA A 166 -2.43 18.59 6.58
CA ALA A 166 -2.77 19.95 6.15
C ALA A 166 -4.27 20.26 6.23
N CYS A 167 -5.13 19.34 5.76
CA CYS A 167 -6.58 19.45 5.96
C CYS A 167 -6.95 19.44 7.47
N ARG A 168 -6.26 18.65 8.31
CA ARG A 168 -6.48 18.64 9.76
C ARG A 168 -6.14 20.00 10.38
N ALA A 169 -4.92 20.49 10.14
CA ALA A 169 -4.43 21.76 10.67
C ALA A 169 -5.34 22.93 10.27
N LEU A 170 -5.87 22.93 9.03
CA LEU A 170 -6.85 23.93 8.58
C LEU A 170 -8.15 23.90 9.39
N CYS A 171 -8.67 22.72 9.70
CA CYS A 171 -9.87 22.55 10.49
C CYS A 171 -9.65 22.93 11.97
N GLU A 172 -8.53 22.51 12.56
CA GLU A 172 -8.10 22.85 13.92
C GLU A 172 -7.95 24.38 14.08
N LYS A 173 -7.19 25.02 13.17
CA LYS A 173 -6.94 26.48 13.12
C LYS A 173 -8.21 27.33 12.95
N ARG A 174 -9.32 26.73 12.54
CA ARG A 174 -10.64 27.38 12.35
C ARG A 174 -11.73 26.90 13.32
N GLY A 175 -11.45 25.93 14.18
CA GLY A 175 -12.45 25.31 15.05
C GLY A 175 -13.59 24.62 14.29
N LEU A 176 -13.31 24.08 13.09
CA LEU A 176 -14.31 23.43 12.25
C LEU A 176 -14.58 22.00 12.73
N ARG A 177 -15.83 21.71 13.08
CA ARG A 177 -16.34 20.34 13.17
C ARG A 177 -16.70 19.88 11.77
N TYR A 178 -16.22 18.74 11.36
CA TYR A 178 -16.42 18.24 9.99
C TYR A 178 -17.12 16.88 10.00
N VAL A 179 -17.74 16.53 8.88
CA VAL A 179 -17.80 15.12 8.54
C VAL A 179 -16.41 14.73 8.00
N LEU A 180 -15.75 13.89 8.80
CA LEU A 180 -14.64 13.04 8.40
C LEU A 180 -15.09 11.57 8.51
N PHE A 181 -14.18 10.62 8.37
CA PHE A 181 -14.42 9.68 7.32
C PHE A 181 -13.60 8.35 7.40
N ALA A 182 -14.11 7.30 8.07
CA ALA A 182 -13.76 5.86 7.84
C ALA A 182 -14.75 4.93 8.60
N PRO A 183 -15.34 3.88 7.98
CA PRO A 183 -16.56 3.22 8.50
C PRO A 183 -16.38 2.58 9.89
N LEU A 184 -17.29 2.88 10.82
CA LEU A 184 -17.25 2.33 12.18
C LEU A 184 -17.88 0.92 12.27
N PRO A 185 -17.28 0.01 13.05
CA PRO A 185 -17.88 -1.27 13.36
C PRO A 185 -18.96 -1.12 14.44
N THR A 186 -20.22 -1.20 13.99
CA THR A 186 -21.48 -1.21 14.78
C THR A 186 -21.99 0.14 15.32
N ASP A 187 -23.32 0.28 15.23
CA ASP A 187 -24.18 1.43 15.59
C ASP A 187 -23.96 2.76 14.84
N ASN A 188 -24.89 3.70 15.05
CA ASN A 188 -25.21 4.81 14.15
C ASN A 188 -24.29 6.03 14.27
N SER A 189 -24.29 6.84 13.20
CA SER A 189 -23.76 8.22 13.08
C SER A 189 -22.31 8.32 12.53
N PRO A 190 -21.93 9.45 11.88
CA PRO A 190 -22.23 9.61 10.44
C PRO A 190 -21.04 9.42 9.48
N TYR A 191 -21.38 9.42 8.18
CA TYR A 191 -20.70 8.74 7.06
C TYR A 191 -19.25 9.05 6.73
N LEU A 192 -18.66 8.10 5.97
CA LEU A 192 -17.32 7.61 6.24
C LEU A 192 -16.51 7.25 4.94
N LEU A 193 -15.59 8.12 4.47
CA LEU A 193 -14.87 8.08 3.15
C LEU A 193 -13.35 8.49 3.04
N LEU A 194 -12.47 8.22 4.01
CA LEU A 194 -11.01 8.15 3.85
C LEU A 194 -10.55 6.70 4.10
N SER A 195 -9.28 6.40 3.84
CA SER A 195 -8.57 5.26 4.44
C SER A 195 -8.83 5.22 5.95
N PRO A 196 -9.11 4.04 6.55
CA PRO A 196 -9.11 3.86 8.00
C PRO A 196 -7.84 4.41 8.66
N GLU A 197 -6.69 4.25 8.00
CA GLU A 197 -5.39 4.78 8.40
C GLU A 197 -5.36 6.33 8.37
N ALA A 198 -5.87 6.94 7.30
CA ALA A 198 -5.94 8.39 7.19
C ALA A 198 -6.95 9.01 8.18
N ALA A 199 -7.92 8.24 8.69
CA ALA A 199 -8.80 8.67 9.77
C ALA A 199 -8.09 8.73 11.14
N GLU A 200 -7.00 7.97 11.36
CA GLU A 200 -6.20 8.01 12.59
C GLU A 200 -5.63 9.40 12.86
N GLU A 201 -5.22 10.14 11.81
CA GLU A 201 -4.66 11.49 11.94
C GLU A 201 -5.62 12.48 12.61
N PHE A 202 -6.93 12.23 12.54
CA PHE A 202 -8.01 13.11 12.99
C PHE A 202 -8.72 12.61 14.27
N ALA A 203 -8.22 11.55 14.92
CA ALA A 203 -8.89 10.88 16.04
C ALA A 203 -9.23 11.78 17.26
N ASN A 204 -8.58 12.94 17.39
CA ASN A 204 -8.75 13.89 18.49
C ASN A 204 -9.85 14.96 18.26
N VAL A 205 -10.56 14.94 17.13
CA VAL A 205 -11.41 16.06 16.69
C VAL A 205 -12.91 15.71 16.74
N PRO A 206 -13.83 16.64 17.08
CA PRO A 206 -15.24 16.28 17.31
C PRO A 206 -15.95 15.79 16.04
N THR A 207 -16.28 14.49 16.05
CA THR A 207 -17.09 13.82 15.01
C THR A 207 -18.60 13.98 15.21
N SER A 208 -19.04 14.72 16.23
CA SER A 208 -20.46 14.95 16.55
C SER A 208 -21.04 16.20 15.86
N PRO A 209 -22.32 16.18 15.45
CA PRO A 209 -22.97 17.27 14.74
C PRO A 209 -23.29 18.49 15.65
N PRO A 210 -23.69 19.66 15.08
CA PRO A 210 -23.67 20.02 13.66
C PRO A 210 -22.29 19.98 12.98
N TYR A 211 -22.29 19.85 11.65
CA TYR A 211 -21.09 19.80 10.82
C TYR A 211 -20.88 21.09 10.02
N ASP A 212 -19.80 21.79 10.33
CA ASP A 212 -19.37 23.06 9.74
C ASP A 212 -18.41 22.85 8.54
N ALA A 213 -18.02 21.61 8.22
CA ALA A 213 -17.18 21.27 7.06
C ALA A 213 -17.33 19.81 6.56
N VAL A 214 -16.77 19.52 5.39
CA VAL A 214 -16.64 18.19 4.76
C VAL A 214 -15.23 18.05 4.18
N VAL A 215 -14.46 17.01 4.56
CA VAL A 215 -13.07 16.79 4.11
C VAL A 215 -12.98 15.58 3.16
N ILE A 216 -12.90 15.78 1.84
CA ILE A 216 -12.86 14.66 0.88
C ILE A 216 -11.43 14.26 0.48
N GLY A 217 -11.08 12.99 0.71
CA GLY A 217 -9.84 12.36 0.22
C GLY A 217 -10.13 11.13 -0.65
N LEU A 218 -9.10 10.37 -1.02
CA LEU A 218 -9.23 9.23 -1.93
C LEU A 218 -9.57 7.94 -1.17
N HIS A 219 -10.84 7.54 -1.23
CA HIS A 219 -11.30 6.24 -0.73
C HIS A 219 -12.36 5.66 -1.69
N PRO A 220 -11.94 4.94 -2.75
CA PRO A 220 -12.85 4.40 -3.75
C PRO A 220 -14.05 3.60 -3.19
N PRO A 221 -13.92 2.77 -2.13
CA PRO A 221 -15.07 2.04 -1.57
C PRO A 221 -16.20 2.91 -1.03
N SER A 222 -15.92 4.17 -0.66
CA SER A 222 -16.93 5.09 -0.16
C SER A 222 -17.39 6.14 -1.18
N PHE A 223 -16.91 6.09 -2.41
CA PHE A 223 -17.44 6.89 -3.53
C PHE A 223 -18.74 6.31 -4.12
N ALA A 224 -19.60 5.82 -3.23
CA ALA A 224 -20.96 5.38 -3.49
C ALA A 224 -21.98 6.51 -3.28
N TYR A 225 -23.24 6.28 -3.66
CA TYR A 225 -24.29 7.30 -3.57
C TYR A 225 -24.56 7.79 -2.14
N GLU A 226 -24.60 6.91 -1.13
CA GLU A 226 -25.01 7.30 0.23
C GLU A 226 -24.01 8.23 0.95
N PRO A 227 -22.68 7.98 0.94
CA PRO A 227 -21.72 8.93 1.50
C PRO A 227 -21.67 10.26 0.72
N LEU A 228 -21.68 10.22 -0.62
CA LEU A 228 -21.65 11.43 -1.45
C LEU A 228 -22.93 12.27 -1.29
N ASN A 229 -24.10 11.64 -1.20
CA ASN A 229 -25.35 12.33 -0.88
C ASN A 229 -25.33 12.90 0.55
N THR A 230 -24.72 12.20 1.52
CA THR A 230 -24.55 12.75 2.88
C THR A 230 -23.66 14.00 2.87
N ALA A 231 -22.51 13.97 2.17
CA ALA A 231 -21.64 15.11 1.97
C ALA A 231 -22.36 16.30 1.30
N PHE A 232 -23.11 16.04 0.21
CA PHE A 232 -23.96 17.04 -0.43
C PHE A 232 -24.97 17.66 0.55
N ARG A 233 -25.66 16.84 1.35
CA ARG A 233 -26.67 17.30 2.31
C ARG A 233 -26.08 18.12 3.46
N VAL A 234 -24.85 17.83 3.90
CA VAL A 234 -24.12 18.71 4.82
C VAL A 234 -23.83 20.06 4.18
N LEU A 235 -23.23 20.08 2.99
CA LEU A 235 -22.85 21.32 2.28
C LEU A 235 -24.05 22.23 1.96
N THR A 236 -25.23 21.65 1.70
CA THR A 236 -26.49 22.40 1.49
C THR A 236 -27.26 22.70 2.79
N ARG A 237 -26.95 22.01 3.89
CA ARG A 237 -27.65 22.01 5.20
C ARG A 237 -29.04 21.37 5.18
N GLU A 238 -29.20 20.37 4.32
CA GLU A 238 -30.36 19.48 4.27
C GLU A 238 -30.43 18.56 5.51
N PRO A 239 -31.62 18.25 6.05
CA PRO A 239 -31.77 17.58 7.35
C PRO A 239 -31.38 16.10 7.30
N LEU A 240 -30.30 15.73 8.00
CA LEU A 240 -29.95 14.34 8.32
C LEU A 240 -30.81 13.84 9.49
N ARG A 241 -30.98 12.51 9.63
CA ARG A 241 -31.88 11.91 10.64
C ARG A 241 -31.56 12.34 12.07
N ASP A 242 -30.28 12.30 12.44
CA ASP A 242 -29.81 12.39 13.83
C ASP A 242 -28.84 13.57 14.04
N ALA A 243 -28.82 14.55 13.12
CA ALA A 243 -27.92 15.70 13.16
C ALA A 243 -28.64 17.02 12.85
N GLN A 244 -28.49 17.99 13.76
CA GLN A 244 -28.93 19.37 13.51
C GLN A 244 -28.06 20.04 12.43
N PRO A 245 -28.65 20.86 11.53
CA PRO A 245 -27.89 21.59 10.52
C PRO A 245 -26.96 22.64 11.15
N ALA A 246 -25.84 22.92 10.51
CA ALA A 246 -24.89 23.93 10.97
C ALA A 246 -25.44 25.36 10.85
N GLN A 247 -25.06 26.20 11.82
CA GLN A 247 -25.44 27.61 11.87
C GLN A 247 -24.76 28.42 10.74
N LYS A 248 -23.55 28.03 10.35
CA LYS A 248 -22.77 28.61 9.24
C LYS A 248 -22.97 27.76 7.97
N LYS A 249 -22.62 28.29 6.78
CA LYS A 249 -22.54 27.45 5.55
C LYS A 249 -21.32 26.53 5.69
N PRO A 250 -21.44 25.19 5.58
CA PRO A 250 -20.29 24.32 5.66
C PRO A 250 -19.34 24.47 4.47
N VAL A 251 -18.05 24.27 4.70
CA VAL A 251 -17.01 24.31 3.66
C VAL A 251 -16.67 22.90 3.15
N LEU A 252 -16.37 22.80 1.85
CA LEU A 252 -15.79 21.59 1.25
C LEU A 252 -14.27 21.76 1.23
N ILE A 253 -13.53 20.78 1.75
CA ILE A 253 -12.07 20.80 1.90
C ILE A 253 -11.50 19.58 1.19
N ALA A 254 -10.42 19.74 0.42
CA ALA A 254 -9.77 18.65 -0.31
C ALA A 254 -8.23 18.78 -0.27
N PRO A 255 -7.47 17.67 -0.21
CA PRO A 255 -6.01 17.72 -0.29
C PRO A 255 -5.51 18.08 -1.70
N HIS A 256 -6.24 17.71 -2.75
CA HIS A 256 -5.95 18.05 -4.14
C HIS A 256 -7.22 17.90 -5.02
N THR A 257 -7.13 18.26 -6.29
CA THR A 257 -8.22 18.10 -7.29
C THR A 257 -7.79 17.32 -8.54
N ALA A 258 -6.75 16.49 -8.41
CA ALA A 258 -6.31 15.58 -9.46
C ALA A 258 -7.48 14.73 -10.00
N ALA A 259 -7.75 14.81 -11.30
CA ALA A 259 -8.87 14.14 -11.95
C ALA A 259 -8.63 12.62 -12.14
N TYR A 260 -7.37 12.21 -12.18
CA TYR A 260 -6.93 10.82 -12.30
C TYR A 260 -5.63 10.59 -11.51
N LEU A 261 -5.35 9.31 -11.25
CA LEU A 261 -4.06 8.79 -10.77
C LEU A 261 -3.58 7.71 -11.73
N GLN A 262 -2.27 7.43 -11.72
CA GLN A 262 -1.76 6.17 -12.27
C GLN A 262 -1.94 5.09 -11.20
N ALA A 263 -2.75 4.08 -11.50
CA ALA A 263 -2.94 2.90 -10.65
C ALA A 263 -2.10 1.71 -11.16
N PRO A 264 -1.64 0.82 -10.26
CA PRO A 264 -1.20 -0.53 -10.60
C PRO A 264 -2.37 -1.41 -11.07
N ALA A 265 -2.11 -2.68 -11.40
CA ALA A 265 -3.12 -3.62 -11.87
C ALA A 265 -3.88 -4.23 -10.67
N GLU A 266 -5.02 -3.65 -10.31
CA GLU A 266 -5.75 -3.99 -9.08
C GLU A 266 -7.25 -4.22 -9.29
N GLY A 267 -7.78 -5.20 -8.55
CA GLY A 267 -9.19 -5.59 -8.59
C GLY A 267 -9.65 -6.00 -9.98
N ALA A 268 -10.56 -5.23 -10.56
CA ALA A 268 -11.17 -5.49 -11.86
C ALA A 268 -10.46 -4.81 -13.05
N PHE A 269 -9.38 -4.04 -12.81
CA PHE A 269 -8.76 -3.18 -13.81
C PHE A 269 -7.27 -3.50 -14.01
N PRO A 270 -6.76 -3.48 -15.26
CA PRO A 270 -5.33 -3.52 -15.51
C PRO A 270 -4.65 -2.20 -15.10
N ALA A 271 -3.33 -2.21 -14.95
CA ALA A 271 -2.56 -1.00 -14.64
C ALA A 271 -2.83 0.10 -15.69
N GLY A 272 -3.14 1.31 -15.22
CA GLY A 272 -3.68 2.37 -16.06
C GLY A 272 -4.11 3.60 -15.28
N LEU A 273 -4.89 4.48 -15.90
CA LEU A 273 -5.44 5.66 -15.24
C LEU A 273 -6.75 5.33 -14.52
N SER A 274 -6.80 5.59 -13.21
CA SER A 274 -8.00 5.45 -12.38
C SER A 274 -8.51 6.82 -11.94
N LEU A 275 -9.80 6.92 -11.58
CA LEU A 275 -10.44 8.18 -11.17
C LEU A 275 -9.82 8.74 -9.90
N GLY A 276 -9.38 10.00 -9.96
CA GLY A 276 -8.89 10.75 -8.83
C GLY A 276 -10.01 11.55 -8.16
N ILE A 277 -9.73 12.08 -6.96
CA ILE A 277 -10.71 12.78 -6.14
C ILE A 277 -11.30 14.03 -6.80
N GLY A 278 -10.61 14.61 -7.79
CA GLY A 278 -11.10 15.75 -8.56
C GLY A 278 -12.47 15.53 -9.21
N ALA A 279 -12.78 14.31 -9.64
CA ALA A 279 -14.09 13.98 -10.20
C ALA A 279 -15.22 14.11 -9.16
N TYR A 280 -14.98 13.63 -7.94
CA TYR A 280 -15.94 13.62 -6.84
C TYR A 280 -16.04 14.99 -6.16
N VAL A 281 -14.92 15.72 -6.06
CA VAL A 281 -14.89 17.14 -5.71
C VAL A 281 -15.76 17.94 -6.68
N ALA A 282 -15.55 17.82 -8.00
CA ALA A 282 -16.32 18.56 -9.00
C ALA A 282 -17.83 18.22 -8.96
N ALA A 283 -18.18 16.97 -8.66
CA ALA A 283 -19.58 16.57 -8.45
C ALA A 283 -20.20 17.27 -7.23
N LEU A 284 -19.51 17.31 -6.09
CA LEU A 284 -19.98 17.99 -4.87
C LEU A 284 -20.03 19.51 -5.02
N GLU A 285 -19.03 20.11 -5.67
CA GLU A 285 -19.02 21.55 -6.01
C GLU A 285 -20.24 21.94 -6.85
N THR A 286 -20.53 21.14 -7.89
CA THR A 286 -21.65 21.36 -8.81
C THR A 286 -22.98 21.18 -8.10
N ALA A 287 -23.16 20.09 -7.34
CA ALA A 287 -24.42 19.78 -6.66
C ALA A 287 -24.73 20.78 -5.54
N ALA A 288 -23.75 21.10 -4.68
CA ALA A 288 -23.96 21.97 -3.51
C ALA A 288 -23.78 23.47 -3.80
N ASN A 289 -23.54 23.86 -5.06
CA ASN A 289 -23.17 25.22 -5.48
C ASN A 289 -22.10 25.83 -4.55
N THR A 290 -20.92 25.21 -4.58
CA THR A 290 -19.79 25.59 -3.73
C THR A 290 -18.47 25.40 -4.45
N LYS A 291 -17.39 25.93 -3.88
CA LYS A 291 -16.01 25.64 -4.29
C LYS A 291 -15.33 24.86 -3.19
N ALA A 292 -14.46 23.93 -3.56
CA ALA A 292 -13.59 23.23 -2.62
C ALA A 292 -12.38 24.08 -2.27
N GLU A 293 -12.07 24.17 -0.98
CA GLU A 293 -10.81 24.70 -0.50
C GLU A 293 -9.74 23.62 -0.62
N VAL A 294 -8.81 23.82 -1.56
CA VAL A 294 -7.70 22.90 -1.79
C VAL A 294 -6.56 23.27 -0.86
N VAL A 295 -6.10 22.32 -0.03
CA VAL A 295 -5.16 22.59 1.07
C VAL A 295 -3.75 22.05 0.80
N GLY A 296 -3.60 21.12 -0.15
CA GLY A 296 -2.31 20.57 -0.54
C GLY A 296 -1.57 21.39 -1.60
N LYS A 297 -0.47 20.82 -2.09
CA LYS A 297 0.30 21.29 -3.25
C LYS A 297 -0.59 21.53 -4.49
N PRO A 298 -0.38 22.59 -5.29
CA PRO A 298 0.67 23.62 -5.20
C PRO A 298 0.28 24.87 -4.39
N THR A 299 -0.70 24.80 -3.48
CA THR A 299 -1.16 26.01 -2.79
C THR A 299 -0.10 26.57 -1.83
N ARG A 300 0.02 27.90 -1.78
CA ARG A 300 0.90 28.61 -0.85
C ARG A 300 0.71 28.17 0.60
N ALA A 301 -0.55 27.97 1.02
CA ALA A 301 -0.91 27.55 2.37
C ALA A 301 -0.31 26.19 2.78
N PHE A 302 -0.11 25.25 1.83
CA PHE A 302 0.56 23.98 2.11
C PHE A 302 2.02 24.19 2.49
N PHE A 303 2.73 25.03 1.72
CA PHE A 303 4.13 25.34 1.97
C PHE A 303 4.31 26.24 3.21
N GLU A 304 3.40 27.18 3.48
CA GLU A 304 3.39 27.97 4.72
C GLU A 304 3.23 27.08 5.96
N LEU A 305 2.30 26.10 5.93
CA LEU A 305 2.18 25.10 7.00
C LEU A 305 3.46 24.27 7.14
N ALA A 306 4.12 23.93 6.02
CA ALA A 306 5.35 23.16 6.04
C ALA A 306 6.50 23.92 6.74
N LEU A 307 6.65 25.20 6.41
CA LEU A 307 7.61 26.10 7.04
C LEU A 307 7.24 26.40 8.50
N GLU A 308 5.94 26.43 8.84
CA GLU A 308 5.44 26.63 10.21
C GLU A 308 5.80 25.45 11.12
N LYS A 309 5.62 24.20 10.65
CA LYS A 309 5.96 22.98 11.40
C LYS A 309 7.47 22.78 11.56
N LEU A 310 8.26 23.10 10.53
CA LEU A 310 9.72 23.00 10.54
C LEU A 310 10.43 24.20 11.21
N GLY A 311 9.73 25.30 11.50
CA GLY A 311 10.30 26.52 12.09
C GLY A 311 11.17 27.37 11.15
N LEU A 312 11.10 27.12 9.84
CA LEU A 312 12.00 27.68 8.81
C LEU A 312 11.53 29.02 8.21
N GLN A 313 10.50 29.67 8.78
CA GLN A 313 9.86 30.83 8.15
C GLN A 313 10.83 32.00 7.92
N LYS A 314 11.84 32.15 8.80
CA LYS A 314 12.86 33.22 8.73
C LYS A 314 13.96 32.93 7.71
N ASP A 315 14.16 31.66 7.37
CA ASP A 315 15.26 31.23 6.52
C ASP A 315 14.85 31.30 5.04
N VAL A 316 13.54 31.22 4.77
CA VAL A 316 12.91 31.62 3.49
C VAL A 316 13.18 33.10 3.17
N GLU A 317 13.07 34.01 4.16
CA GLU A 317 13.32 35.45 3.95
C GLU A 317 14.77 35.75 3.51
N LYS A 318 15.72 34.83 3.77
CA LYS A 318 17.11 34.90 3.34
C LYS A 318 17.38 34.18 2.00
N GLY A 319 16.43 33.36 1.53
CA GLY A 319 16.62 32.44 0.42
C GLY A 319 17.38 31.15 0.76
N GLU A 320 17.47 30.76 2.05
CA GLU A 320 18.21 29.58 2.52
C GLU A 320 17.39 28.27 2.42
N VAL A 321 16.12 28.32 2.00
CA VAL A 321 15.22 27.15 1.93
C VAL A 321 14.91 26.76 0.49
N ALA A 322 15.09 25.48 0.18
CA ALA A 322 14.78 24.88 -1.11
C ALA A 322 13.60 23.89 -1.02
N ILE A 323 12.78 23.85 -2.07
CA ILE A 323 11.86 22.74 -2.35
C ILE A 323 12.48 21.85 -3.43
N VAL A 324 12.46 20.53 -3.20
CA VAL A 324 12.94 19.53 -4.16
C VAL A 324 11.75 18.66 -4.58
N GLY A 325 11.60 18.39 -5.88
CA GLY A 325 10.50 17.56 -6.38
C GLY A 325 10.61 17.20 -7.86
N ASP A 326 9.79 16.24 -8.27
CA ASP A 326 9.63 15.76 -9.65
C ASP A 326 8.42 16.39 -10.36
N ASP A 327 7.44 16.91 -9.60
CA ASP A 327 6.21 17.45 -10.15
C ASP A 327 6.31 18.97 -10.33
N VAL A 328 6.72 19.41 -11.52
CA VAL A 328 6.82 20.82 -11.90
C VAL A 328 5.59 21.66 -11.53
N LYS A 329 4.39 21.08 -11.65
CA LYS A 329 3.14 21.79 -11.39
C LYS A 329 2.80 21.85 -9.90
N ASN A 330 3.03 20.76 -9.17
CA ASN A 330 2.59 20.63 -7.78
C ASN A 330 3.69 21.01 -6.77
N ASP A 331 4.93 20.60 -7.00
CA ASP A 331 6.07 20.84 -6.09
C ASP A 331 6.73 22.20 -6.35
N LEU A 332 7.06 22.48 -7.62
CA LEU A 332 7.76 23.71 -8.03
C LEU A 332 6.80 24.83 -8.49
N GLY A 333 5.50 24.64 -8.24
CA GLY A 333 4.41 25.48 -8.73
C GLY A 333 4.25 26.84 -8.03
N ALA A 334 3.06 27.43 -8.20
CA ALA A 334 2.74 28.79 -7.77
C ALA A 334 3.07 29.05 -6.28
N GLY A 335 2.65 28.18 -5.36
CA GLY A 335 2.88 28.38 -3.92
C GLY A 335 4.36 28.41 -3.52
N ALA A 336 5.22 27.61 -4.15
CA ALA A 336 6.66 27.65 -3.90
C ALA A 336 7.29 28.95 -4.42
N ARG A 337 6.88 29.38 -5.63
CA ARG A 337 7.34 30.63 -6.25
C ARG A 337 6.85 31.88 -5.51
N GLU A 338 5.61 31.88 -5.01
CA GLU A 338 5.01 32.97 -4.23
C GLU A 338 5.67 33.19 -2.86
N LEU A 339 6.35 32.16 -2.34
CA LEU A 339 7.12 32.20 -1.10
C LEU A 339 8.62 32.46 -1.33
N GLY A 340 9.10 32.46 -2.57
CA GLY A 340 10.52 32.65 -2.88
C GLY A 340 11.42 31.47 -2.50
N LEU A 341 10.85 30.25 -2.38
CA LEU A 341 11.65 29.04 -2.18
C LEU A 341 12.55 28.78 -3.40
N GLN A 342 13.78 28.32 -3.19
CA GLN A 342 14.59 27.80 -4.30
C GLN A 342 13.94 26.52 -4.84
N ARG A 343 13.69 26.42 -6.14
CA ARG A 343 12.99 25.28 -6.75
C ARG A 343 13.97 24.36 -7.46
N VAL A 344 14.18 23.17 -6.89
CA VAL A 344 15.08 22.14 -7.40
C VAL A 344 14.26 21.05 -8.10
N LEU A 345 14.44 20.92 -9.41
CA LEU A 345 13.81 19.86 -10.19
C LEU A 345 14.72 18.63 -10.21
N VAL A 346 14.19 17.46 -9.86
CA VAL A 346 14.86 16.17 -10.05
C VAL A 346 14.21 15.39 -11.19
N LYS A 347 15.01 14.79 -12.07
CA LYS A 347 14.51 14.10 -13.29
C LYS A 347 13.98 12.68 -13.06
N THR A 348 13.78 12.31 -11.79
CA THR A 348 13.13 11.06 -11.37
C THR A 348 11.60 11.16 -11.38
N GLY A 349 10.89 10.05 -11.14
CA GLY A 349 9.45 10.10 -10.84
C GLY A 349 8.56 10.43 -12.05
N LYS A 350 7.76 11.49 -11.94
CA LYS A 350 6.79 11.95 -12.96
C LYS A 350 7.41 12.78 -14.08
N TYR A 351 8.62 13.30 -13.87
CA TYR A 351 9.31 14.23 -14.77
C TYR A 351 9.33 13.74 -16.23
N ARG A 352 9.24 14.70 -17.16
CA ARG A 352 9.32 14.48 -18.61
C ARG A 352 10.33 15.46 -19.23
N PRO A 353 11.11 15.05 -20.24
CA PRO A 353 12.01 15.96 -20.94
C PRO A 353 11.26 17.18 -21.51
N GLY A 354 11.68 18.39 -21.14
CA GLY A 354 11.02 19.66 -21.47
C GLY A 354 10.16 20.24 -20.34
N ASP A 355 9.94 19.50 -19.24
CA ASP A 355 9.29 20.05 -18.05
C ASP A 355 10.13 21.18 -17.41
N GLU A 356 11.46 21.14 -17.55
CA GLU A 356 12.38 22.18 -17.07
C GLU A 356 12.17 23.54 -17.77
N ASP A 357 11.88 23.54 -19.07
CA ASP A 357 11.63 24.76 -19.86
C ASP A 357 10.35 25.49 -19.41
N GLY A 358 9.34 24.72 -19.03
CA GLY A 358 8.05 25.23 -18.54
C GLY A 358 8.08 25.70 -17.08
N ALA A 359 8.89 25.06 -16.24
CA ALA A 359 9.02 25.39 -14.81
C ALA A 359 9.97 26.56 -14.55
N GLN A 360 11.00 26.70 -15.38
CA GLN A 360 12.18 27.55 -15.12
C GLN A 360 12.69 27.35 -13.68
N PRO A 361 13.12 26.12 -13.32
CA PRO A 361 13.57 25.79 -11.97
C PRO A 361 14.92 26.48 -11.69
N ASP A 362 15.21 26.72 -10.41
CA ASP A 362 16.43 27.41 -10.00
C ASP A 362 17.65 26.46 -10.01
N ARG A 363 17.42 25.14 -9.89
CA ARG A 363 18.40 24.06 -10.09
C ARG A 363 17.75 22.86 -10.77
N VAL A 364 18.52 22.09 -11.55
CA VAL A 364 18.08 20.81 -12.14
C VAL A 364 19.14 19.75 -11.89
N HIS A 365 18.73 18.58 -11.39
CA HIS A 365 19.60 17.43 -11.11
C HIS A 365 18.97 16.14 -11.65
N GLU A 366 19.79 15.14 -12.01
CA GLU A 366 19.26 13.88 -12.55
C GLU A 366 18.49 13.09 -11.47
N THR A 367 19.04 13.02 -10.24
CA THR A 367 18.39 12.43 -9.07
C THR A 367 18.49 13.33 -7.83
N PHE A 368 17.76 12.94 -6.77
CA PHE A 368 17.89 13.57 -5.45
C PHE A 368 19.30 13.43 -4.84
N ALA A 369 20.01 12.32 -5.13
CA ALA A 369 21.37 12.11 -4.62
C ALA A 369 22.36 13.11 -5.26
N ASP A 370 22.28 13.33 -6.57
CA ASP A 370 23.13 14.29 -7.28
C ASP A 370 22.94 15.74 -6.78
N PHE A 371 21.73 16.07 -6.33
CA PHE A 371 21.45 17.36 -5.67
C PHE A 371 22.12 17.45 -4.30
N VAL A 372 21.98 16.42 -3.46
CA VAL A 372 22.60 16.40 -2.11
C VAL A 372 24.12 16.43 -2.21
N ASP A 373 24.73 15.66 -3.11
CA ASP A 373 26.18 15.65 -3.30
C ASP A 373 26.71 17.01 -3.80
N ALA A 374 25.96 17.71 -4.67
CA ALA A 374 26.31 19.06 -5.11
C ALA A 374 26.16 20.09 -3.98
N LEU A 375 25.07 20.03 -3.21
CA LEU A 375 24.82 20.94 -2.07
C LEU A 375 25.89 20.78 -0.98
N LEU A 376 26.33 19.54 -0.71
CA LEU A 376 27.42 19.28 0.23
C LEU A 376 28.78 19.79 -0.27
N GLN A 377 29.03 19.76 -1.59
CA GLN A 377 30.26 20.32 -2.19
C GLN A 377 30.28 21.86 -2.19
N GLU A 378 29.12 22.52 -2.20
CA GLU A 378 28.98 23.98 -2.13
C GLU A 378 29.17 24.54 -0.69
N HIS A 379 29.16 23.68 0.32
CA HIS A 379 29.21 24.03 1.74
C HIS A 379 30.33 23.32 2.54
N ALA A 380 31.34 22.78 1.84
CA ALA A 380 32.52 22.12 2.42
C ALA A 380 33.78 23.00 2.39
#